data_AF-A0A0D2WLN0-F1
#
_entry.id   AF-A0A0D2WLN0-F1
#
_cell.length_a   1.000
_cell.length_b   1.000
_cell.length_c   1.000
_cell.angle_alpha   90.00
_cell.angle_beta   90.00
_cell.angle_gamma   90.00
#
_symmetry.space_group_name_H-M   'P 1'
#
loop_
_entity.id
_entity.type
_entity.pdbx_description
1 polymer ?
#
loop_
_entity_poly.entity_id
_entity_poly.type
_entity_poly.pdbx_seq_one_letter_code
_entity_poly.pdbx_strand_id
1 'polypeptide(L)'
;MTEFAFRSLASDAEISPWLDHVVECFADKGTPRSYFERHWAMDPFRSLKGIRIATEQSTLSAAALPLTNGVIASSVRIYDRRVSLHGRVLGVGGIGEVSTKKAFRGKGLASALMNDALEYMKREGIPLAALHTSNPLTVAFYAKLGWISVPLYFYELSIDRQLLASAPKTQFDICAVPIANPTSNQSFDATEWHDIAQLHAHAVSTFSGSFVRLKHPEASIDADNAEYWRTWIAAEALERHTTYVLALYPATSAHQPNEKQPLLAYGIFHVRIHPKTQTALLVHARDFIVRSDASTDVSVLLALANEAASLWYGSHHQEPLPTVIVKVQQGLLQTNAASFPSLVQNLESIVDPGYMYKVVDGCAVANALRRPDLAVDSLEGVAMIEQQLAALMTSGNPQQHIFLEMDAY
;
A
#
# COMPACT_ATOMS: atom_id res chain seq x y z
N MET A 1 32.40 -13.78 21.50
CA MET A 1 31.52 -13.36 20.39
C MET A 1 30.41 -12.53 21.00
N THR A 2 30.02 -11.42 20.38
CA THR A 2 28.81 -10.70 20.81
C THR A 2 27.61 -11.62 20.60
N GLU A 3 26.86 -11.90 21.66
CA GLU A 3 25.63 -12.69 21.59
C GLU A 3 24.44 -11.76 21.33
N PHE A 4 23.52 -12.19 20.46
CA PHE A 4 22.32 -11.44 20.13
C PHE A 4 21.10 -12.20 20.61
N ALA A 5 20.19 -11.50 21.30
CA ALA A 5 18.88 -12.03 21.65
C ALA A 5 17.85 -11.62 20.58
N PHE A 6 17.04 -12.57 20.12
CA PHE A 6 15.95 -12.36 19.18
C PHE A 6 14.61 -12.44 19.91
N ARG A 7 13.78 -11.40 19.81
CA ARG A 7 12.49 -11.32 20.51
C ARG A 7 11.59 -10.26 19.87
N SER A 8 10.35 -10.18 20.34
CA SER A 8 9.52 -9.00 20.08
C SER A 8 9.80 -7.85 21.05
N LEU A 9 9.20 -6.69 20.79
CA LEU A 9 9.04 -5.67 21.83
C LEU A 9 8.18 -6.25 22.97
N ALA A 10 8.57 -5.93 24.21
CA ALA A 10 7.96 -6.42 25.44
C ALA A 10 6.90 -5.46 26.00
N SER A 11 7.05 -4.16 25.76
CA SER A 11 6.13 -3.13 26.23
C SER A 11 6.22 -1.85 25.40
N ASP A 12 5.25 -0.95 25.59
CA ASP A 12 5.21 0.34 24.91
C ASP A 12 6.45 1.22 25.22
N ALA A 13 7.11 1.00 26.35
CA ALA A 13 8.34 1.69 26.70
C ALA A 13 9.48 1.44 25.68
N GLU A 14 9.42 0.34 24.93
CA GLU A 14 10.40 0.01 23.90
C GLU A 14 10.10 0.63 22.53
N ILE A 15 8.93 1.24 22.34
CA ILE A 15 8.56 1.87 21.07
C ILE A 15 9.49 3.03 20.75
N SER A 16 9.76 3.92 21.71
CA SER A 16 10.63 5.09 21.44
C SER A 16 12.06 4.69 21.06
N PRO A 17 12.74 3.77 21.77
CA PRO A 17 14.04 3.23 21.34
C PRO A 17 13.99 2.51 19.98
N TRP A 18 12.91 1.81 19.68
CA TRP A 18 12.72 1.17 18.39
C TRP A 18 12.54 2.21 17.25
N LEU A 19 11.78 3.29 17.49
CA LEU A 19 11.67 4.43 16.58
C LEU A 19 13.03 5.09 16.33
N ASP A 20 13.86 5.24 17.37
CA ASP A 20 15.24 5.73 17.21
C ASP A 20 16.06 4.81 16.30
N HIS A 21 15.93 3.49 16.48
CA HIS A 21 16.60 2.50 15.63
C HIS A 21 16.21 2.61 14.16
N VAL A 22 14.90 2.68 13.85
CA VAL A 22 14.45 2.75 12.45
C VAL A 22 14.82 4.10 11.83
N VAL A 23 14.70 5.22 12.56
CA VAL A 23 15.11 6.54 12.07
C VAL A 23 16.60 6.55 11.71
N GLU A 24 17.46 6.01 12.57
CA GLU A 24 18.89 5.88 12.29
C GLU A 24 19.14 5.07 11.00
N CYS A 25 18.46 3.93 10.84
CA CYS A 25 18.69 3.04 9.70
C CYS A 25 18.12 3.57 8.38
N PHE A 26 17.07 4.40 8.43
CA PHE A 26 16.42 5.00 7.27
C PHE A 26 16.85 6.46 7.02
N ALA A 27 17.82 6.97 7.77
CA ALA A 27 18.33 8.34 7.65
C ALA A 27 18.78 8.69 6.21
N ASP A 28 19.40 7.76 5.49
CA ASP A 28 19.84 7.97 4.10
C ASP A 28 18.67 8.18 3.11
N LYS A 29 17.47 7.68 3.44
CA LYS A 29 16.23 7.98 2.68
C LYS A 29 15.61 9.34 3.07
N GLY A 30 16.09 9.92 4.17
CA GLY A 30 15.56 11.11 4.82
C GLY A 30 14.14 10.94 5.36
N THR A 31 13.75 9.70 5.70
CA THR A 31 12.45 9.42 6.30
C THR A 31 12.42 9.97 7.74
N PRO A 32 11.52 10.92 8.07
CA PRO A 32 11.51 11.55 9.39
C PRO A 32 10.97 10.61 10.47
N ARG A 33 11.25 10.90 11.74
CA ARG A 33 10.67 10.16 12.87
C ARG A 33 9.14 10.19 12.87
N SER A 34 8.56 11.36 12.56
CA SER A 34 7.12 11.59 12.51
C SER A 34 6.41 10.59 11.60
N TYR A 35 7.07 10.12 10.54
CA TYR A 35 6.57 9.07 9.67
C TYR A 35 6.30 7.75 10.42
N PHE A 36 7.32 7.22 11.08
CA PHE A 36 7.22 5.95 11.81
C PHE A 36 6.26 6.05 13.00
N GLU A 37 6.25 7.19 13.69
CA GLU A 37 5.30 7.47 14.77
C GLU A 37 3.85 7.44 14.27
N ARG A 38 3.57 8.08 13.12
CA ARG A 38 2.24 8.09 12.50
C ARG A 38 1.84 6.68 12.08
N HIS A 39 2.72 5.95 11.39
CA HIS A 39 2.47 4.56 10.95
C HIS A 39 2.34 3.58 12.11
N TRP A 40 2.92 3.87 13.28
CA TRP A 40 2.64 3.11 14.49
C TRP A 40 1.28 3.50 15.09
N ALA A 41 1.06 4.78 15.39
CA ALA A 41 -0.12 5.25 16.12
C ALA A 41 -1.43 5.03 15.35
N MET A 42 -1.39 5.18 14.03
CA MET A 42 -2.55 5.09 13.13
C MET A 42 -2.80 3.68 12.60
N ASP A 43 -1.91 2.71 12.85
CA ASP A 43 -2.15 1.31 12.44
C ASP A 43 -3.11 0.64 13.42
N PRO A 44 -4.33 0.28 12.98
CA PRO A 44 -5.34 -0.32 13.85
C PRO A 44 -5.02 -1.78 14.17
N PHE A 45 -4.08 -2.39 13.45
CA PHE A 45 -3.60 -3.74 13.66
C PHE A 45 -2.18 -3.78 14.24
N ARG A 46 -1.69 -2.64 14.77
CA ARG A 46 -0.35 -2.57 15.37
C ARG A 46 -0.19 -3.60 16.48
N SER A 47 0.96 -4.24 16.51
CA SER A 47 1.27 -5.27 17.49
C SER A 47 2.74 -5.20 17.88
N LEU A 48 3.00 -5.06 19.18
CA LEU A 48 4.37 -5.17 19.71
C LEU A 48 4.99 -6.53 19.38
N LYS A 49 4.18 -7.60 19.35
CA LYS A 49 4.61 -8.95 18.99
C LYS A 49 5.04 -9.08 17.53
N GLY A 50 4.44 -8.27 16.66
CA GLY A 50 4.74 -8.16 15.23
C GLY A 50 6.01 -7.37 14.92
N ILE A 51 6.57 -6.64 15.89
CA ILE A 51 7.89 -6.02 15.77
C ILE A 51 8.93 -6.99 16.32
N ARG A 52 9.78 -7.54 15.46
CA ARG A 52 10.84 -8.49 15.83
C ARG A 52 12.17 -7.78 15.82
N ILE A 53 12.94 -7.92 16.89
CA ILE A 53 14.21 -7.24 17.08
C ILE A 53 15.33 -8.21 17.46
N ALA A 54 16.55 -7.85 17.07
CA ALA A 54 17.78 -8.43 17.56
C ALA A 54 18.47 -7.41 18.46
N THR A 55 18.63 -7.72 19.74
CA THR A 55 19.34 -6.86 20.70
C THR A 55 20.71 -7.44 21.02
N GLU A 56 21.73 -6.60 21.07
CA GLU A 56 23.03 -6.97 21.62
C GLU A 56 22.87 -7.31 23.11
N GLN A 57 23.29 -8.50 23.54
CA GLN A 57 23.35 -8.82 24.96
C GLN A 57 24.59 -8.15 25.57
N SER A 58 24.38 -7.26 26.54
CA SER A 58 25.45 -6.82 27.43
C SER A 58 25.80 -7.97 28.37
N THR A 59 27.07 -8.36 28.46
CA THR A 59 27.57 -9.39 29.37
C THR A 59 27.56 -8.98 30.85
N LEU A 60 26.90 -7.86 31.21
CA LEU A 60 26.73 -7.46 32.60
C LEU A 60 25.65 -8.33 33.26
N SER A 61 26.10 -9.10 34.25
CA SER A 61 25.33 -10.10 35.01
C SER A 61 23.96 -9.58 35.46
N ALA A 62 22.98 -10.48 35.48
CA ALA A 62 21.56 -10.33 35.82
C ALA A 62 21.19 -9.64 37.16
N ALA A 63 22.14 -9.03 37.88
CA ALA A 63 21.95 -8.38 39.16
C ALA A 63 21.92 -6.83 39.10
N ALA A 64 22.00 -6.20 37.92
CA ALA A 64 21.99 -4.74 37.80
C ALA A 64 20.94 -4.25 36.80
N LEU A 65 19.80 -3.82 37.34
CA LEU A 65 18.75 -2.96 36.75
C LEU A 65 17.88 -3.55 35.59
N PRO A 66 16.54 -3.50 35.69
CA PRO A 66 15.63 -3.98 34.64
C PRO A 66 15.48 -3.04 33.41
N LEU A 67 16.49 -2.21 33.09
CA LEU A 67 16.32 -1.11 32.11
C LEU A 67 17.36 -1.03 30.99
N THR A 68 18.35 -1.91 30.92
CA THR A 68 19.26 -1.98 29.76
C THR A 68 18.87 -3.13 28.84
N ASN A 69 17.68 -3.05 28.25
CA ASN A 69 17.40 -3.79 27.02
C ASN A 69 18.45 -3.33 26.01
N GLY A 70 19.44 -4.18 25.73
CA GLY A 70 20.64 -3.80 24.99
C GLY A 70 20.32 -3.21 23.61
N VAL A 71 21.34 -2.62 22.97
CA VAL A 71 21.18 -1.86 21.72
C VAL A 71 20.44 -2.70 20.67
N ILE A 72 19.33 -2.18 20.15
CA ILE A 72 18.61 -2.78 19.02
C ILE A 72 19.54 -2.73 17.80
N ALA A 73 20.07 -3.88 17.42
CA ALA A 73 21.02 -4.05 16.32
C ALA A 73 20.30 -4.21 14.98
N SER A 74 19.13 -4.85 14.98
CA SER A 74 18.32 -5.11 13.79
C SER A 74 16.83 -5.21 14.14
N SER A 75 15.95 -4.89 13.19
CA SER A 75 14.50 -4.93 13.34
C SER A 75 13.81 -5.44 12.06
N VAL A 76 12.62 -6.02 12.23
CA VAL A 76 11.61 -6.24 11.19
C VAL A 76 10.23 -5.96 11.80
N ARG A 77 9.31 -5.35 11.05
CA ARG A 77 7.91 -5.18 11.47
C ARG A 77 7.01 -5.96 10.53
N ILE A 78 6.01 -6.60 11.13
CA ILE A 78 4.93 -7.32 10.47
C ILE A 78 3.65 -6.48 10.63
N TYR A 79 3.12 -6.01 9.52
CA TYR A 79 1.82 -5.37 9.41
C TYR A 79 0.78 -6.47 9.17
N ASP A 80 -0.11 -6.70 10.14
CA ASP A 80 -1.23 -7.62 9.94
C ASP A 80 -2.24 -6.97 8.98
N ARG A 81 -2.44 -7.63 7.84
CA ARG A 81 -3.24 -7.12 6.73
C ARG A 81 -4.07 -8.25 6.12
N ARG A 82 -5.01 -7.86 5.28
CA ARG A 82 -5.84 -8.79 4.51
C ARG A 82 -5.65 -8.51 3.04
N VAL A 83 -5.73 -9.56 2.22
CA VAL A 83 -5.58 -9.47 0.78
C VAL A 83 -6.68 -10.27 0.09
N SER A 84 -7.28 -9.74 -0.97
CA SER A 84 -8.20 -10.47 -1.83
C SER A 84 -7.38 -11.31 -2.81
N LEU A 85 -7.65 -12.59 -2.93
CA LEU A 85 -7.03 -13.47 -3.90
C LEU A 85 -8.13 -14.33 -4.51
N HIS A 86 -8.43 -14.12 -5.80
CA HIS A 86 -9.54 -14.78 -6.49
C HIS A 86 -10.89 -14.65 -5.77
N GLY A 87 -11.20 -13.45 -5.26
CA GLY A 87 -12.44 -13.17 -4.52
C GLY A 87 -12.51 -13.81 -3.13
N ARG A 88 -11.38 -14.30 -2.60
CA ARG A 88 -11.25 -14.79 -1.23
C ARG A 88 -10.33 -13.88 -0.43
N VAL A 89 -10.71 -13.60 0.81
CA VAL A 89 -9.88 -12.79 1.71
C VAL A 89 -8.92 -13.70 2.46
N LEU A 90 -7.62 -13.38 2.40
CA LEU A 90 -6.53 -14.08 3.07
C LEU A 90 -5.81 -13.16 4.03
N GLY A 91 -5.27 -13.73 5.12
CA GLY A 91 -4.27 -13.05 5.94
C GLY A 91 -2.97 -12.87 5.17
N VAL A 92 -2.37 -11.69 5.28
CA VAL A 92 -1.02 -11.43 4.77
C VAL A 92 -0.25 -10.61 5.79
N GLY A 93 0.99 -11.02 6.08
CA GLY A 93 1.92 -10.24 6.86
C GLY A 93 2.71 -9.34 5.94
N GLY A 94 2.37 -8.05 5.95
CA GLY A 94 3.19 -7.05 5.30
C GLY A 94 4.51 -6.91 6.05
N ILE A 95 5.65 -7.13 5.41
CA ILE A 95 6.97 -6.98 6.02
C ILE A 95 7.53 -5.61 5.66
N GLY A 96 7.81 -4.82 6.69
CA GLY A 96 8.43 -3.52 6.56
C GLY A 96 9.42 -3.20 7.65
N GLU A 97 9.98 -1.99 7.56
CA GLU A 97 10.96 -1.46 8.53
C GLU A 97 12.10 -2.47 8.78
N VAL A 98 12.48 -3.21 7.74
CA VAL A 98 13.58 -4.18 7.77
C VAL A 98 14.87 -3.40 7.81
N SER A 99 15.52 -3.40 8.96
CA SER A 99 16.69 -2.56 9.18
C SER A 99 17.75 -3.26 10.03
N THR A 100 19.01 -2.98 9.71
CA THR A 100 20.17 -3.39 10.51
C THR A 100 21.13 -2.21 10.61
N LYS A 101 21.48 -1.82 11.84
CA LYS A 101 22.46 -0.77 12.11
C LYS A 101 23.78 -1.11 11.44
N LYS A 102 24.47 -0.11 10.88
CA LYS A 102 25.67 -0.30 10.03
C LYS A 102 26.76 -1.15 10.72
N ALA A 103 27.00 -0.94 12.01
CA ALA A 103 27.98 -1.67 12.81
C ALA A 103 27.67 -3.17 13.01
N PHE A 104 26.43 -3.59 12.73
CA PHE A 104 25.94 -4.95 12.96
C PHE A 104 25.61 -5.70 11.66
N ARG A 105 25.84 -5.09 10.50
CA ARG A 105 25.64 -5.72 9.18
C ARG A 105 26.66 -6.84 8.95
N GLY A 106 26.34 -7.77 8.05
CA GLY A 106 27.20 -8.92 7.72
C GLY A 106 27.21 -10.03 8.77
N LYS A 107 26.41 -9.91 9.85
CA LYS A 107 26.32 -10.89 10.94
C LYS A 107 25.10 -11.83 10.85
N GLY A 108 24.37 -11.82 9.72
CA GLY A 108 23.18 -12.66 9.52
C GLY A 108 21.91 -12.22 10.26
N LEU A 109 21.92 -11.09 10.98
CA LEU A 109 20.80 -10.64 11.81
C LEU A 109 19.50 -10.44 11.04
N ALA A 110 19.56 -9.80 9.86
CA ALA A 110 18.39 -9.58 9.03
C ALA A 110 17.77 -10.92 8.57
N SER A 111 18.59 -11.86 8.10
CA SER A 111 18.11 -13.20 7.71
C SER A 111 17.45 -13.95 8.88
N ALA A 112 18.05 -13.87 10.07
CA ALA A 112 17.49 -14.48 11.27
C ALA A 112 16.13 -13.86 11.66
N LEU A 113 16.01 -12.52 11.61
CA LEU A 113 14.75 -11.84 11.88
C LEU A 113 13.66 -12.11 10.82
N MET A 114 14.04 -12.22 9.55
CA MET A 114 13.09 -12.60 8.50
C MET A 114 12.53 -14.01 8.75
N ASN A 115 13.37 -14.96 9.16
CA ASN A 115 12.90 -16.31 9.51
C ASN A 115 12.02 -16.31 10.77
N ASP A 116 12.41 -15.57 11.81
CA ASP A 116 11.61 -15.42 13.03
C ASP A 116 10.24 -14.77 12.76
N ALA A 117 10.17 -13.82 11.82
CA ALA A 117 8.91 -13.23 11.37
C ALA A 117 8.02 -14.25 10.63
N LEU A 118 8.58 -15.10 9.77
CA LEU A 118 7.84 -16.18 9.10
C LEU A 118 7.31 -17.20 10.11
N GLU A 119 8.10 -17.58 11.10
CA GLU A 119 7.66 -18.46 12.19
C GLU A 119 6.57 -17.81 13.06
N TYR A 120 6.66 -16.51 13.32
CA TYR A 120 5.58 -15.76 13.96
C TYR A 120 4.30 -15.79 13.12
N MET A 121 4.37 -15.45 11.83
CA MET A 121 3.21 -15.46 10.94
C MET A 121 2.56 -16.84 10.88
N LYS A 122 3.35 -17.90 10.80
CA LYS A 122 2.86 -19.29 10.83
C LYS A 122 2.08 -19.61 12.11
N ARG A 123 2.61 -19.23 13.28
CA ARG A 123 1.93 -19.43 14.58
C ARG A 123 0.63 -18.63 14.70
N GLU A 124 0.59 -17.43 14.14
CA GLU A 124 -0.59 -16.56 14.14
C GLU A 124 -1.59 -16.91 13.01
N GLY A 125 -1.32 -17.95 12.20
CA GLY A 125 -2.20 -18.35 11.10
C GLY A 125 -2.25 -17.35 9.94
N ILE A 126 -1.17 -16.61 9.72
CA ILE A 126 -1.00 -15.67 8.60
C ILE A 126 -0.31 -16.43 7.44
N PRO A 127 -1.04 -16.83 6.38
CA PRO A 127 -0.56 -17.79 5.40
C PRO A 127 0.37 -17.20 4.32
N LEU A 128 0.37 -15.88 4.16
CA LEU A 128 1.16 -15.16 3.15
C LEU A 128 2.00 -14.08 3.79
N ALA A 129 3.15 -13.79 3.18
CA ALA A 129 3.96 -12.63 3.51
C ALA A 129 4.24 -11.82 2.23
N ALA A 130 4.24 -10.50 2.36
CA ALA A 130 4.48 -9.56 1.27
C ALA A 130 5.48 -8.49 1.70
N LEU A 131 6.31 -8.00 0.79
CA LEU A 131 7.12 -6.81 0.99
C LEU A 131 7.33 -6.06 -0.33
N HIS A 132 7.71 -4.80 -0.22
CA HIS A 132 8.16 -4.03 -1.38
C HIS A 132 9.61 -3.58 -1.25
N THR A 133 10.35 -3.72 -2.34
CA THR A 133 11.76 -3.41 -2.47
C THR A 133 12.16 -3.24 -3.94
N SER A 134 12.52 -2.03 -4.35
CA SER A 134 12.94 -1.74 -5.72
C SER A 134 14.46 -1.66 -5.90
N ASN A 135 15.25 -1.85 -4.83
CA ASN A 135 16.71 -1.86 -4.90
C ASN A 135 17.21 -3.26 -5.31
N PRO A 136 18.03 -3.39 -6.38
CA PRO A 136 18.51 -4.69 -6.85
C PRO A 136 19.25 -5.53 -5.80
N LEU A 137 19.99 -4.89 -4.88
CA LEU A 137 20.72 -5.58 -3.82
C LEU A 137 19.78 -6.21 -2.79
N THR A 138 18.69 -5.52 -2.45
CA THR A 138 17.70 -6.04 -1.51
C THR A 138 16.79 -7.07 -2.18
N VAL A 139 16.44 -6.90 -3.46
CA VAL A 139 15.77 -7.95 -4.27
C VAL A 139 16.59 -9.23 -4.23
N ALA A 140 17.89 -9.17 -4.51
CA ALA A 140 18.78 -10.33 -4.46
C ALA A 140 18.90 -10.93 -3.04
N PHE A 141 18.86 -10.10 -1.99
CA PHE A 141 18.84 -10.58 -0.61
C PHE A 141 17.57 -11.38 -0.29
N TYR A 142 16.38 -10.87 -0.62
CA TYR A 142 15.13 -11.57 -0.35
C TYR A 142 14.96 -12.82 -1.23
N ALA A 143 15.41 -12.78 -2.48
CA ALA A 143 15.41 -13.94 -3.36
C ALA A 143 16.22 -15.12 -2.77
N LYS A 144 17.38 -14.84 -2.14
CA LYS A 144 18.17 -15.86 -1.42
C LYS A 144 17.44 -16.47 -0.23
N LEU A 145 16.46 -15.75 0.33
CA LEU A 145 15.59 -16.22 1.41
C LEU A 145 14.32 -16.91 0.88
N GLY A 146 14.21 -17.15 -0.42
CA GLY A 146 13.07 -17.82 -1.05
C GLY A 146 11.85 -16.92 -1.28
N TRP A 147 12.04 -15.60 -1.34
CA TRP A 147 10.98 -14.68 -1.77
C TRP A 147 10.91 -14.61 -3.29
N ILE A 148 9.70 -14.48 -3.83
CA ILE A 148 9.43 -14.43 -5.26
C ILE A 148 9.02 -13.01 -5.66
N SER A 149 9.65 -12.46 -6.70
CA SER A 149 9.27 -11.15 -7.25
C SER A 149 7.98 -11.25 -8.03
N VAL A 150 7.09 -10.29 -7.81
CA VAL A 150 5.85 -10.10 -8.54
C VAL A 150 5.89 -8.72 -9.19
N PRO A 151 5.85 -8.63 -10.53
CA PRO A 151 5.86 -7.35 -11.21
C PRO A 151 4.55 -6.60 -10.99
N LEU A 152 4.65 -5.30 -10.71
CA LEU A 152 3.55 -4.37 -10.81
C LEU A 152 3.61 -3.63 -12.14
N TYR A 153 2.45 -3.54 -12.78
CA TYR A 153 2.32 -2.88 -14.07
C TYR A 153 1.61 -1.54 -13.91
N PHE A 154 2.21 -0.48 -14.45
CA PHE A 154 1.64 0.86 -14.48
C PHE A 154 1.49 1.37 -15.92
N TYR A 155 0.53 2.26 -16.12
CA TYR A 155 0.49 3.19 -17.24
C TYR A 155 0.97 4.56 -16.77
N GLU A 156 1.89 5.16 -17.52
CA GLU A 156 2.20 6.59 -17.42
C GLU A 156 1.66 7.31 -18.65
N LEU A 157 0.80 8.30 -18.40
CA LEU A 157 0.14 9.12 -19.40
C LEU A 157 0.76 10.52 -19.36
N SER A 158 1.45 10.92 -20.41
CA SER A 158 1.92 12.31 -20.56
C SER A 158 0.85 13.15 -21.25
N ILE A 159 0.41 14.21 -20.60
CA ILE A 159 -0.73 15.03 -21.04
C ILE A 159 -0.34 16.51 -20.96
N ASP A 160 -0.64 17.26 -22.02
CA ASP A 160 -0.52 18.72 -22.00
C ASP A 160 -1.50 19.32 -20.99
N ARG A 161 -1.03 20.28 -20.19
CA ARG A 161 -1.83 20.87 -19.11
C ARG A 161 -3.07 21.60 -19.62
N GLN A 162 -2.98 22.28 -20.77
CA GLN A 162 -4.12 22.99 -21.37
C GLN A 162 -5.14 22.00 -21.89
N LEU A 163 -4.68 20.92 -22.51
CA LEU A 163 -5.55 19.81 -22.92
C LEU A 163 -6.25 19.18 -21.72
N LEU A 164 -5.52 18.89 -20.62
CA LEU A 164 -6.11 18.37 -19.40
C LEU A 164 -7.12 19.36 -18.77
N ALA A 165 -6.83 20.67 -18.81
CA ALA A 165 -7.74 21.70 -18.31
C ALA A 165 -9.07 21.75 -19.09
N SER A 166 -9.02 21.43 -20.39
CA SER A 166 -10.17 21.42 -21.29
C SER A 166 -11.03 20.16 -21.18
N ALA A 167 -10.62 19.16 -20.38
CA ALA A 167 -11.40 17.95 -20.17
C ALA A 167 -12.81 18.29 -19.63
N PRO A 168 -13.87 17.61 -20.08
CA PRO A 168 -15.25 17.95 -19.73
C PRO A 168 -15.47 17.86 -18.20
N LYS A 169 -15.59 19.01 -17.53
CA LYS A 169 -15.92 19.06 -16.09
C LYS A 169 -17.42 18.92 -15.81
N THR A 170 -18.26 19.22 -16.80
CA THR A 170 -19.71 19.45 -16.61
C THR A 170 -20.54 18.18 -16.41
N GLN A 171 -19.92 17.00 -16.47
CA GLN A 171 -20.62 15.71 -16.33
C GLN A 171 -20.54 15.15 -14.90
N PHE A 172 -19.71 15.73 -14.04
CA PHE A 172 -19.39 15.16 -12.74
C PHE A 172 -19.31 16.21 -11.64
N ASP A 173 -19.82 15.87 -10.46
CA ASP A 173 -19.59 16.61 -9.23
C ASP A 173 -18.40 15.94 -8.50
N ILE A 174 -17.31 16.67 -8.30
CA ILE A 174 -16.09 16.15 -7.63
C ILE A 174 -16.01 16.72 -6.22
N CYS A 175 -16.01 15.84 -5.23
CA CYS A 175 -15.69 16.17 -3.84
C CYS A 175 -14.21 15.87 -3.59
N ALA A 176 -13.48 16.85 -3.06
CA ALA A 176 -12.04 16.74 -2.84
C ALA A 176 -11.70 17.02 -1.39
N VAL A 177 -10.96 16.09 -0.77
CA VAL A 177 -10.46 16.25 0.60
C VAL A 177 -8.94 16.23 0.57
N PRO A 178 -8.27 17.36 0.85
CA PRO A 178 -6.83 17.37 1.06
C PRO A 178 -6.52 16.70 2.40
N ILE A 179 -5.67 15.67 2.38
CA ILE A 179 -5.28 14.95 3.61
C ILE A 179 -4.16 15.70 4.36
N ALA A 180 -3.55 16.70 3.71
CA ALA A 180 -2.45 17.47 4.26
C ALA A 180 -2.79 18.24 5.55
N ASN A 181 -4.06 18.30 5.97
CA ASN A 181 -4.41 18.91 7.24
C ASN A 181 -5.68 18.28 7.87
N PRO A 182 -5.55 17.48 8.96
CA PRO A 182 -6.71 16.91 9.67
C PRO A 182 -7.63 17.98 10.29
N THR A 183 -7.25 19.26 10.24
CA THR A 183 -8.06 20.41 10.68
C THR A 183 -8.76 21.14 9.54
N SER A 184 -8.71 20.66 8.29
CA SER A 184 -9.44 21.32 7.22
C SER A 184 -10.95 21.12 7.38
N ASN A 185 -11.74 22.18 7.21
CA ASN A 185 -13.21 22.14 7.30
C ASN A 185 -13.88 21.35 6.15
N GLN A 186 -13.08 20.82 5.22
CA GLN A 186 -13.53 19.93 4.15
C GLN A 186 -13.12 18.51 4.52
N SER A 187 -14.06 17.76 5.09
CA SER A 187 -13.89 16.34 5.37
C SER A 187 -15.07 15.58 4.80
N PHE A 188 -14.82 14.40 4.24
CA PHE A 188 -15.89 13.45 3.95
C PHE A 188 -16.69 13.17 5.24
N ASP A 189 -18.01 13.18 5.13
CA ASP A 189 -18.88 12.74 6.21
C ASP A 189 -18.79 11.20 6.39
N ALA A 190 -19.37 10.68 7.47
CA ALA A 190 -19.33 9.24 7.76
C ALA A 190 -19.98 8.38 6.66
N THR A 191 -20.96 8.92 5.93
CA THR A 191 -21.61 8.24 4.80
C THR A 191 -20.68 8.19 3.59
N GLU A 192 -19.99 9.29 3.28
CA GLU A 192 -19.06 9.34 2.15
C GLU A 192 -17.86 8.40 2.37
N TRP A 193 -17.33 8.33 3.60
CA TRP A 193 -16.31 7.33 3.96
C TRP A 193 -16.83 5.90 3.85
N HIS A 194 -18.08 5.67 4.23
CA HIS A 194 -18.73 4.38 4.08
C HIS A 194 -18.88 3.99 2.59
N ASP A 195 -19.31 4.92 1.74
CA ASP A 195 -19.45 4.69 0.29
C ASP A 195 -18.10 4.40 -0.38
N ILE A 196 -17.04 5.13 -0.01
CA ILE A 196 -15.66 4.84 -0.47
C ILE A 196 -15.24 3.43 -0.03
N ALA A 197 -15.45 3.07 1.23
CA ALA A 197 -15.11 1.76 1.76
C ALA A 197 -15.88 0.64 1.04
N GLN A 198 -17.17 0.85 0.75
CA GLN A 198 -18.00 -0.10 -0.01
C GLN A 198 -17.51 -0.27 -1.43
N LEU A 199 -17.28 0.84 -2.15
CA LEU A 199 -16.82 0.81 -3.52
C LEU A 199 -15.44 0.13 -3.62
N HIS A 200 -14.53 0.42 -2.71
CA HIS A 200 -13.25 -0.28 -2.65
C HIS A 200 -13.43 -1.77 -2.37
N ALA A 201 -14.18 -2.15 -1.33
CA ALA A 201 -14.42 -3.55 -0.96
C ALA A 201 -14.98 -4.37 -2.14
N HIS A 202 -15.93 -3.78 -2.88
CA HIS A 202 -16.48 -4.38 -4.08
C HIS A 202 -15.41 -4.57 -5.16
N ALA A 203 -14.66 -3.51 -5.51
CA ALA A 203 -13.63 -3.59 -6.53
C ALA A 203 -12.52 -4.59 -6.17
N VAL A 204 -11.97 -4.53 -4.95
CA VAL A 204 -10.90 -5.45 -4.53
C VAL A 204 -11.35 -6.91 -4.48
N SER A 205 -12.65 -7.19 -4.30
CA SER A 205 -13.18 -8.55 -4.39
C SER A 205 -13.09 -9.14 -5.80
N THR A 206 -13.03 -8.31 -6.83
CA THR A 206 -12.90 -8.73 -8.23
C THR A 206 -11.45 -8.89 -8.68
N PHE A 207 -10.52 -8.39 -7.87
CA PHE A 207 -9.10 -8.33 -8.16
C PHE A 207 -8.30 -9.27 -7.27
N SER A 208 -7.20 -9.81 -7.79
CA SER A 208 -6.26 -10.62 -7.02
C SER A 208 -5.17 -9.74 -6.42
N GLY A 209 -4.70 -10.11 -5.24
CA GLY A 209 -3.73 -9.44 -4.39
C GLY A 209 -3.99 -7.99 -3.93
N SER A 210 -5.15 -7.40 -4.23
CA SER A 210 -5.58 -6.13 -3.60
C SER A 210 -5.63 -6.26 -2.08
N PHE A 211 -5.04 -5.30 -1.36
CA PHE A 211 -5.25 -5.24 0.08
C PHE A 211 -6.70 -4.95 0.41
N VAL A 212 -7.29 -5.76 1.28
CA VAL A 212 -8.62 -5.53 1.81
C VAL A 212 -8.48 -4.55 2.97
N ARG A 213 -9.14 -3.41 2.84
CA ARG A 213 -9.12 -2.30 3.78
C ARG A 213 -10.42 -2.28 4.59
N LEU A 214 -10.65 -3.40 5.27
CA LEU A 214 -11.77 -3.60 6.18
C LEU A 214 -11.22 -4.16 7.49
N LYS A 215 -11.60 -3.54 8.61
CA LYS A 215 -11.29 -4.01 9.95
C LYS A 215 -11.99 -5.33 10.25
N HIS A 216 -13.22 -5.48 9.75
CA HIS A 216 -14.04 -6.68 9.88
C HIS A 216 -14.56 -7.10 8.50
N PRO A 217 -13.81 -7.94 7.75
CA PRO A 217 -14.20 -8.36 6.39
C PRO A 217 -15.47 -9.23 6.34
N GLU A 218 -15.86 -9.82 7.48
CA GLU A 218 -17.05 -10.66 7.65
C GLU A 218 -18.31 -9.85 8.07
N ALA A 219 -18.14 -8.58 8.48
CA ALA A 219 -19.24 -7.74 8.93
C ALA A 219 -19.70 -6.82 7.79
N SER A 220 -20.99 -6.45 7.78
CA SER A 220 -21.45 -5.31 6.99
C SER A 220 -20.58 -4.09 7.32
N ILE A 221 -20.18 -3.30 6.32
CA ILE A 221 -19.35 -2.11 6.51
C ILE A 221 -20.04 -1.22 7.54
N ASP A 222 -19.46 -1.13 8.73
CA ASP A 222 -19.96 -0.38 9.87
C ASP A 222 -19.13 0.90 10.07
N ALA A 223 -19.47 1.68 11.09
CA ALA A 223 -18.75 2.91 11.42
C ALA A 223 -17.25 2.67 11.68
N ASP A 224 -16.87 1.49 12.18
CA ASP A 224 -15.49 1.08 12.43
C ASP A 224 -14.66 0.96 11.14
N ASN A 225 -15.27 0.55 10.03
CA ASN A 225 -14.60 0.47 8.73
C ASN A 225 -14.41 1.86 8.09
N ALA A 226 -15.38 2.76 8.23
CA ALA A 226 -15.22 4.16 7.76
C ALA A 226 -14.07 4.86 8.51
N GLU A 227 -13.95 4.61 9.81
CA GLU A 227 -12.88 5.15 10.65
C GLU A 227 -11.49 4.56 10.31
N TYR A 228 -11.42 3.29 9.90
CA TYR A 228 -10.21 2.69 9.34
C TYR A 228 -9.71 3.48 8.13
N TRP A 229 -10.59 3.77 7.17
CA TRP A 229 -10.25 4.52 5.96
C TRP A 229 -9.74 5.92 6.29
N ARG A 230 -10.46 6.65 7.14
CA ARG A 230 -10.06 7.98 7.58
C ARG A 230 -8.68 7.96 8.24
N THR A 231 -8.43 7.00 9.13
CA THR A 231 -7.19 6.89 9.90
C THR A 231 -6.01 6.43 9.04
N TRP A 232 -6.20 5.43 8.18
CA TRP A 232 -5.17 4.91 7.28
C TRP A 232 -4.77 5.95 6.23
N ILE A 233 -5.76 6.61 5.59
CA ILE A 233 -5.49 7.68 4.63
C ILE A 233 -4.68 8.81 5.30
N ALA A 234 -5.07 9.18 6.52
CA ALA A 234 -4.33 10.19 7.29
C ALA A 234 -2.89 9.75 7.64
N ALA A 235 -2.63 8.44 7.78
CA ALA A 235 -1.29 7.91 7.99
C ALA A 235 -0.39 8.10 6.75
N GLU A 236 -0.94 7.92 5.55
CA GLU A 236 -0.24 8.04 4.26
C GLU A 236 0.03 9.48 3.81
N ALA A 237 -0.49 10.49 4.51
CA ALA A 237 -0.14 11.88 4.25
C ALA A 237 1.33 12.15 4.58
N LEU A 238 2.18 12.15 3.55
CA LEU A 238 3.60 12.41 3.65
C LEU A 238 3.92 13.90 3.50
N GLU A 239 4.90 14.39 4.25
CA GLU A 239 5.36 15.79 4.16
C GLU A 239 5.98 16.14 2.78
N ARG A 240 6.32 15.13 1.96
CA ARG A 240 7.03 15.30 0.67
C ARG A 240 6.14 15.37 -0.57
N HIS A 241 4.85 15.10 -0.44
CA HIS A 241 3.88 15.18 -1.53
C HIS A 241 2.51 15.45 -0.98
N THR A 242 1.68 16.12 -1.75
CA THR A 242 0.31 16.39 -1.32
C THR A 242 -0.56 15.22 -1.71
N THR A 243 -1.20 14.60 -0.72
CA THR A 243 -2.14 13.52 -0.94
C THR A 243 -3.57 14.07 -0.92
N TYR A 244 -4.33 13.74 -1.94
CA TYR A 244 -5.76 14.06 -2.05
C TYR A 244 -6.56 12.78 -2.13
N VAL A 245 -7.69 12.74 -1.43
CA VAL A 245 -8.75 11.79 -1.74
C VAL A 245 -9.82 12.54 -2.51
N LEU A 246 -10.13 12.04 -3.70
CA LEU A 246 -11.15 12.59 -4.55
C LEU A 246 -12.25 11.57 -4.74
N ALA A 247 -13.50 12.00 -4.57
CA ALA A 247 -14.70 11.23 -4.81
C ALA A 247 -15.49 11.91 -5.93
N LEU A 248 -16.03 11.11 -6.84
CA LEU A 248 -16.73 11.56 -8.02
C LEU A 248 -18.17 11.04 -8.01
N TYR A 249 -19.10 11.97 -8.15
CA TYR A 249 -20.54 11.73 -8.20
C TYR A 249 -21.08 12.15 -9.58
N PRO A 250 -22.22 11.57 -10.03
CA PRO A 250 -22.91 12.06 -11.22
C PRO A 250 -23.29 13.53 -11.00
N ALA A 251 -23.15 14.36 -12.03
CA ALA A 251 -23.64 15.74 -11.94
C ALA A 251 -25.13 15.74 -11.58
N THR A 252 -25.49 16.52 -10.57
CA THR A 252 -26.89 16.74 -10.19
C THR A 252 -27.65 17.38 -11.37
N SER A 253 -28.40 16.57 -12.12
CA SER A 253 -29.51 17.12 -12.91
C SER A 253 -30.52 17.76 -11.94
N ALA A 254 -31.40 18.64 -12.41
CA ALA A 254 -32.37 19.40 -11.61
C ALA A 254 -33.44 18.55 -10.87
N HIS A 255 -33.11 17.34 -10.41
CA HIS A 255 -33.94 16.44 -9.64
C HIS A 255 -33.44 16.31 -8.20
N GLN A 256 -34.38 16.58 -7.29
CA GLN A 256 -34.38 16.40 -5.84
C GLN A 256 -33.07 16.74 -5.10
N PRO A 257 -32.93 17.97 -4.56
CA PRO A 257 -31.79 18.41 -3.75
C PRO A 257 -31.45 17.56 -2.51
N ASN A 258 -32.31 16.60 -2.15
CA ASN A 258 -32.20 15.79 -0.94
C ASN A 258 -31.86 14.31 -1.22
N GLU A 259 -31.76 13.89 -2.48
CA GLU A 259 -31.39 12.52 -2.81
C GLU A 259 -29.87 12.44 -3.02
N LYS A 260 -29.15 11.81 -2.07
CA LYS A 260 -27.69 11.61 -2.19
C LYS A 260 -27.42 10.73 -3.42
N GLN A 261 -26.68 11.28 -4.37
CA GLN A 261 -26.26 10.55 -5.57
C GLN A 261 -25.26 9.44 -5.20
N PRO A 262 -25.29 8.29 -5.90
CA PRO A 262 -24.34 7.22 -5.63
C PRO A 262 -22.91 7.61 -6.04
N LEU A 263 -21.92 7.26 -5.21
CA LEU A 263 -20.50 7.41 -5.54
C LEU A 263 -20.13 6.61 -6.80
N LEU A 264 -19.70 7.29 -7.86
CA LEU A 264 -19.29 6.65 -9.13
C LEU A 264 -17.85 6.16 -9.10
N ALA A 265 -16.95 6.98 -8.57
CA ALA A 265 -15.53 6.66 -8.51
C ALA A 265 -14.87 7.36 -7.34
N TYR A 266 -13.74 6.83 -6.89
CA TYR A 266 -12.84 7.57 -6.02
C TYR A 266 -11.39 7.28 -6.39
N GLY A 267 -10.48 8.15 -5.94
CA GLY A 267 -9.07 7.84 -5.98
C GLY A 267 -8.24 8.58 -4.94
N ILE A 268 -7.08 8.01 -4.65
CA ILE A 268 -6.05 8.56 -3.78
C ILE A 268 -4.88 9.00 -4.66
N PHE A 269 -4.67 10.31 -4.70
CA PHE A 269 -3.74 10.95 -5.62
C PHE A 269 -2.58 11.57 -4.87
N HIS A 270 -1.37 11.10 -5.17
CA HIS A 270 -0.14 11.71 -4.69
C HIS A 270 0.35 12.68 -5.76
N VAL A 271 0.38 13.96 -5.43
CA VAL A 271 0.74 15.03 -6.37
C VAL A 271 2.07 15.64 -5.96
N ARG A 272 3.01 15.71 -6.90
CA ARG A 272 4.34 16.32 -6.71
C ARG A 272 4.96 16.77 -8.03
N ILE A 273 5.99 17.60 -7.94
CA ILE A 273 6.87 17.86 -9.08
C ILE A 273 7.58 16.56 -9.46
N HIS A 274 7.61 16.26 -10.76
CA HIS A 274 8.20 15.03 -11.26
C HIS A 274 9.72 15.01 -10.96
N PRO A 275 10.22 14.02 -10.21
CA PRO A 275 11.54 14.10 -9.59
C PRO A 275 12.70 14.12 -10.60
N LYS A 276 12.51 13.53 -11.79
CA LYS A 276 13.56 13.47 -12.82
C LYS A 276 13.57 14.68 -13.73
N THR A 277 12.39 15.13 -14.18
CA THR A 277 12.29 16.19 -15.19
C THR A 277 12.21 17.56 -14.56
N GLN A 278 11.67 17.68 -13.34
CA GLN A 278 11.42 18.96 -12.64
C GLN A 278 10.54 19.96 -13.40
N THR A 279 10.04 19.58 -14.58
CA THR A 279 9.24 20.41 -15.50
C THR A 279 7.84 19.85 -15.75
N ALA A 280 7.48 18.75 -15.08
CA ALA A 280 6.17 18.14 -15.16
C ALA A 280 5.59 17.93 -13.75
N LEU A 281 4.26 17.97 -13.65
CA LEU A 281 3.55 17.56 -12.44
C LEU A 281 3.26 16.07 -12.51
N LEU A 282 3.68 15.29 -11.53
CA LEU A 282 3.29 13.89 -11.40
C LEU A 282 2.04 13.79 -10.53
N VAL A 283 0.98 13.22 -11.10
CA VAL A 283 -0.25 12.81 -10.40
C VAL A 283 -0.25 11.27 -10.38
N HIS A 284 0.13 10.70 -9.23
CA HIS A 284 0.14 9.25 -9.06
C HIS A 284 -1.18 8.82 -8.40
N ALA A 285 -2.06 8.21 -9.20
CA ALA A 285 -3.29 7.59 -8.76
C ALA A 285 -2.95 6.22 -8.15
N ARG A 286 -2.74 6.20 -6.83
CA ARG A 286 -2.37 4.98 -6.10
C ARG A 286 -3.54 4.01 -6.06
N ASP A 287 -4.65 4.50 -5.51
CA ASP A 287 -5.95 3.87 -5.62
C ASP A 287 -6.78 4.67 -6.61
N PHE A 288 -7.36 3.99 -7.59
CA PHE A 288 -8.34 4.56 -8.50
C PHE A 288 -9.38 3.50 -8.80
N ILE A 289 -10.58 3.69 -8.27
CA ILE A 289 -11.65 2.70 -8.35
C ILE A 289 -12.88 3.36 -8.95
N VAL A 290 -13.44 2.70 -9.95
CA VAL A 290 -14.65 3.11 -10.66
C VAL A 290 -15.70 2.01 -10.48
N ARG A 291 -16.95 2.40 -10.23
CA ARG A 291 -18.09 1.49 -10.16
C ARG A 291 -18.31 0.85 -11.54
N SER A 292 -18.49 -0.46 -11.60
CA SER A 292 -18.44 -1.27 -12.84
C SER A 292 -19.48 -0.91 -13.92
N ASP A 293 -20.54 -0.19 -13.56
CA ASP A 293 -21.58 0.30 -14.48
C ASP A 293 -21.23 1.64 -15.14
N ALA A 294 -20.36 2.43 -14.51
CA ALA A 294 -19.59 3.44 -15.20
C ALA A 294 -18.45 2.71 -15.90
N SER A 295 -18.55 2.53 -17.22
CA SER A 295 -17.39 2.14 -18.04
C SER A 295 -16.17 2.89 -17.51
N THR A 296 -15.04 2.21 -17.24
CA THR A 296 -13.82 2.78 -16.65
C THR A 296 -13.20 3.81 -17.58
N ASP A 297 -13.92 4.86 -17.93
CA ASP A 297 -13.58 5.78 -18.98
C ASP A 297 -12.38 6.57 -18.50
N VAL A 298 -11.36 6.60 -19.35
CA VAL A 298 -10.17 7.44 -19.16
C VAL A 298 -10.61 8.86 -18.80
N SER A 299 -11.76 9.34 -19.29
CA SER A 299 -12.36 10.61 -18.90
C SER A 299 -12.52 10.80 -17.38
N VAL A 300 -12.91 9.77 -16.62
CA VAL A 300 -13.07 9.83 -15.15
C VAL A 300 -11.71 9.99 -14.47
N LEU A 301 -10.71 9.20 -14.88
CA LEU A 301 -9.34 9.33 -14.39
C LEU A 301 -8.78 10.73 -14.68
N LEU A 302 -8.99 11.24 -15.90
CA LEU A 302 -8.52 12.56 -16.30
C LEU A 302 -9.23 13.68 -15.55
N ALA A 303 -10.53 13.55 -15.27
CA ALA A 303 -11.28 14.53 -14.48
C ALA A 303 -10.72 14.63 -13.06
N LEU A 304 -10.52 13.49 -12.38
CA LEU A 304 -9.92 13.45 -11.05
C LEU A 304 -8.47 13.94 -11.05
N ALA A 305 -7.65 13.54 -12.03
CA ALA A 305 -6.27 13.98 -12.14
C ALA A 305 -6.16 15.51 -12.39
N ASN A 306 -7.05 16.07 -13.22
CA ASN A 306 -7.13 17.52 -13.44
C ASN A 306 -7.49 18.27 -12.15
N GLU A 307 -8.41 17.72 -11.36
CA GLU A 307 -8.81 18.32 -10.08
C GLU A 307 -7.66 18.26 -9.06
N ALA A 308 -7.02 17.09 -8.90
CA ALA A 308 -5.84 16.93 -8.05
C ALA A 308 -4.71 17.92 -8.41
N ALA A 309 -4.43 18.08 -9.71
CA ALA A 309 -3.45 19.04 -10.19
C ALA A 309 -3.85 20.49 -9.89
N SER A 310 -5.12 20.84 -10.10
CA SER A 310 -5.64 22.19 -9.86
C SER A 310 -5.56 22.58 -8.38
N LEU A 311 -5.94 21.67 -7.48
CA LEU A 311 -5.81 21.85 -6.04
C LEU A 311 -4.35 22.07 -5.61
N TRP A 312 -3.42 21.28 -6.17
CA TRP A 312 -2.00 21.40 -5.87
C TRP A 312 -1.42 22.76 -6.28
N TYR A 313 -1.73 23.24 -7.49
CA TYR A 313 -1.27 24.58 -7.92
C TYR A 313 -1.85 25.68 -7.03
N GLY A 314 -3.13 25.58 -6.68
CA GLY A 314 -3.79 26.53 -5.78
C GLY A 314 -3.14 26.60 -4.40
N SER A 315 -2.77 25.46 -3.81
CA SER A 315 -2.21 25.41 -2.46
C SER A 315 -0.71 25.76 -2.39
N HIS A 316 0.05 25.57 -3.47
CA HIS A 316 1.50 25.84 -3.48
C HIS A 316 1.86 27.18 -4.13
N HIS A 317 0.87 27.93 -4.62
CA HIS A 317 1.07 29.19 -5.36
C HIS A 317 2.12 29.06 -6.48
N GLN A 318 2.09 27.94 -7.19
CA GLN A 318 3.02 27.63 -8.28
C GLN A 318 2.36 27.91 -9.63
N GLU A 319 3.15 28.39 -10.58
CA GLU A 319 2.70 28.48 -11.98
C GLU A 319 2.43 27.08 -12.55
N PRO A 320 1.36 26.90 -13.36
CA PRO A 320 1.08 25.63 -14.01
C PRO A 320 2.26 25.15 -14.87
N LEU A 321 2.67 23.90 -14.65
CA LEU A 321 3.66 23.24 -15.49
C LEU A 321 2.99 22.82 -16.82
N PRO A 322 3.72 22.83 -17.95
CA PRO A 322 3.14 22.55 -19.26
C PRO A 322 2.67 21.10 -19.41
N THR A 323 3.20 20.18 -18.60
CA THR A 323 2.90 18.75 -18.70
C THR A 323 2.46 18.20 -17.35
N VAL A 324 1.41 17.39 -17.39
CA VAL A 324 0.96 16.55 -16.27
C VAL A 324 1.18 15.09 -16.67
N ILE A 325 1.91 14.36 -15.83
CA ILE A 325 2.11 12.92 -15.96
C ILE A 325 1.14 12.24 -15.00
N VAL A 326 0.19 11.48 -15.53
CA VAL A 326 -0.72 10.66 -14.72
C VAL A 326 -0.20 9.24 -14.69
N LYS A 327 0.17 8.76 -13.50
CA LYS A 327 0.58 7.38 -13.27
C LYS A 327 -0.55 6.61 -12.60
N VAL A 328 -0.92 5.46 -13.16
CA VAL A 328 -2.00 4.61 -12.65
C VAL A 328 -1.66 3.13 -12.87
N GLN A 329 -2.10 2.24 -11.98
CA GLN A 329 -1.86 0.81 -12.12
C GLN A 329 -2.68 0.21 -13.27
N GLN A 330 -2.08 -0.64 -14.11
CA GLN A 330 -2.73 -1.14 -15.34
C GLN A 330 -4.02 -1.90 -15.07
N GLY A 331 -4.07 -2.69 -13.98
CA GLY A 331 -5.27 -3.45 -13.63
C GLY A 331 -6.47 -2.57 -13.26
N LEU A 332 -6.25 -1.32 -12.82
CA LEU A 332 -7.33 -0.40 -12.41
C LEU A 332 -8.00 0.27 -13.62
N LEU A 333 -7.40 0.17 -14.81
CA LEU A 333 -7.98 0.64 -16.06
C LEU A 333 -8.48 -0.56 -16.87
N GLN A 334 -9.77 -0.89 -16.74
CA GLN A 334 -10.42 -1.92 -17.55
C GLN A 334 -10.74 -1.42 -18.98
N THR A 335 -9.91 -0.55 -19.56
CA THR A 335 -10.16 0.00 -20.90
C THR A 335 -9.35 -0.70 -21.97
N ASN A 336 -9.94 -0.80 -23.15
CA ASN A 336 -9.22 -1.10 -24.36
C ASN A 336 -8.29 0.10 -24.65
N ALA A 337 -7.00 -0.14 -24.93
CA ALA A 337 -6.04 0.94 -25.22
C ALA A 337 -6.48 1.83 -26.41
N ALA A 338 -7.40 1.34 -27.25
CA ALA A 338 -8.06 2.10 -28.30
C ALA A 338 -8.98 3.24 -27.81
N SER A 339 -9.27 3.31 -26.51
CA SER A 339 -10.20 4.28 -25.89
C SER A 339 -9.50 5.50 -25.28
N PHE A 340 -8.16 5.53 -25.24
CA PHE A 340 -7.45 6.71 -24.76
C PHE A 340 -7.72 7.86 -25.74
N PRO A 341 -8.29 9.00 -25.29
CA PRO A 341 -8.56 10.13 -26.17
C PRO A 341 -7.27 10.61 -26.85
N SER A 342 -7.41 11.40 -27.92
CA SER A 342 -6.33 12.15 -28.57
C SER A 342 -5.54 13.10 -27.63
N LEU A 343 -5.88 13.13 -26.35
CA LEU A 343 -5.26 13.91 -25.27
C LEU A 343 -3.99 13.25 -24.72
N VAL A 344 -3.80 11.94 -24.92
CA VAL A 344 -2.62 11.21 -24.44
C VAL A 344 -1.51 11.34 -25.47
N GLN A 345 -0.44 12.06 -25.11
CA GLN A 345 0.70 12.26 -26.01
C GLN A 345 1.56 10.99 -26.11
N ASN A 346 1.73 10.30 -24.98
CA ASN A 346 2.46 9.04 -24.87
C ASN A 346 1.82 8.17 -23.79
N LEU A 347 1.66 6.87 -24.10
CA LEU A 347 1.29 5.82 -23.15
C LEU A 347 2.50 4.92 -22.97
N GLU A 348 3.10 4.95 -21.79
CA GLU A 348 4.21 4.05 -21.45
C GLU A 348 3.76 2.98 -20.46
N SER A 349 4.06 1.72 -20.76
CA SER A 349 3.90 0.61 -19.83
C SER A 349 5.16 0.49 -18.98
N ILE A 350 5.01 0.68 -17.67
CA ILE A 350 6.12 0.58 -16.72
C ILE A 350 5.94 -0.68 -15.88
N VAL A 351 7.01 -1.45 -15.74
CA VAL A 351 7.05 -2.62 -14.88
C VAL A 351 7.92 -2.28 -13.67
N ASP A 352 7.33 -2.32 -12.48
CA ASP A 352 8.05 -2.26 -11.22
C ASP A 352 8.23 -3.68 -10.68
N PRO A 353 9.45 -4.25 -10.65
CA PRO A 353 9.69 -5.58 -10.11
C PRO A 353 9.63 -5.62 -8.58
N GLY A 354 9.35 -4.50 -7.92
CA GLY A 354 9.67 -4.30 -6.52
C GLY A 354 8.84 -5.09 -5.52
N TYR A 355 7.74 -5.73 -5.90
CA TYR A 355 6.97 -6.52 -4.95
C TYR A 355 7.50 -7.92 -4.81
N MET A 356 7.53 -8.44 -3.58
CA MET A 356 8.01 -9.77 -3.27
C MET A 356 7.01 -10.51 -2.38
N TYR A 357 6.80 -11.79 -2.65
CA TYR A 357 5.88 -12.67 -1.92
C TYR A 357 6.60 -13.88 -1.36
N LYS A 358 6.05 -14.40 -0.27
CA LYS A 358 6.42 -15.71 0.25
C LYS A 358 5.21 -16.42 0.83
N VAL A 359 5.06 -17.71 0.51
CA VAL A 359 4.07 -18.56 1.16
C VAL A 359 4.62 -18.95 2.53
N VAL A 360 3.85 -18.65 3.58
CA VAL A 360 4.18 -19.01 4.97
C VAL A 360 3.60 -20.38 5.29
N ASP A 361 2.36 -20.63 4.86
CA ASP A 361 1.64 -21.88 5.05
C ASP A 361 0.86 -22.25 3.78
N GLY A 362 1.40 -23.19 3.00
CA GLY A 362 0.77 -23.63 1.75
C GLY A 362 -0.57 -24.33 1.96
N CYS A 363 -0.72 -25.11 3.03
CA CYS A 363 -1.98 -25.81 3.34
C CYS A 363 -3.09 -24.80 3.61
N ALA A 364 -2.80 -23.75 4.40
CA ALA A 364 -3.75 -22.68 4.67
C ALA A 364 -4.15 -21.92 3.38
N VAL A 365 -3.20 -21.62 2.49
CA VAL A 365 -3.51 -21.00 1.19
C VAL A 365 -4.41 -21.90 0.33
N ALA A 366 -4.06 -23.17 0.16
CA ALA A 366 -4.85 -24.09 -0.66
C ALA A 366 -6.26 -24.35 -0.11
N ASN A 367 -6.39 -24.46 1.22
CA ASN A 367 -7.68 -24.59 1.88
C ASN A 367 -8.56 -23.37 1.62
N ALA A 368 -8.00 -22.16 1.75
CA ALA A 368 -8.72 -20.93 1.49
C ALA A 368 -9.13 -20.77 0.02
N LEU A 369 -8.31 -21.26 -0.91
CA LEU A 369 -8.60 -21.28 -2.35
C LEU A 369 -9.47 -22.47 -2.80
N ARG A 370 -9.89 -23.35 -1.87
CA ARG A 370 -10.71 -24.57 -2.10
C ARG A 370 -10.28 -25.36 -3.35
N ARG A 371 -9.06 -25.90 -3.31
CA ARG A 371 -8.55 -26.88 -4.28
C ARG A 371 -8.47 -28.26 -3.62
N PRO A 372 -9.60 -29.00 -3.50
CA PRO A 372 -9.65 -30.29 -2.80
C PRO A 372 -8.82 -31.40 -3.45
N ASP A 373 -8.29 -31.15 -4.67
CA ASP A 373 -7.43 -32.02 -5.46
C ASP A 373 -5.92 -31.88 -5.14
N LEU A 374 -5.54 -30.87 -4.35
CA LEU A 374 -4.15 -30.63 -3.98
C LEU A 374 -3.82 -31.34 -2.67
N ALA A 375 -2.98 -32.38 -2.72
CA ALA A 375 -2.33 -32.93 -1.52
C ALA A 375 -1.20 -31.98 -1.09
N VAL A 376 -1.47 -31.10 -0.13
CA VAL A 376 -0.58 -29.98 0.24
C VAL A 376 0.43 -30.33 1.33
N ASP A 377 0.31 -31.51 1.91
CA ASP A 377 1.12 -31.94 3.06
C ASP A 377 2.57 -32.30 2.67
N SER A 378 2.92 -32.19 1.38
CA SER A 378 4.27 -32.44 0.85
C SER A 378 4.95 -31.14 0.41
N LEU A 379 6.28 -31.12 0.45
CA LEU A 379 7.11 -30.04 -0.11
C LEU A 379 6.78 -29.76 -1.59
N GLU A 380 6.40 -30.81 -2.34
CA GLU A 380 5.96 -30.69 -3.74
C GLU A 380 4.62 -29.95 -3.87
N GLY A 381 3.69 -30.16 -2.92
CA GLY A 381 2.42 -29.45 -2.87
C GLY A 381 2.59 -27.95 -2.60
N VAL A 382 3.47 -27.57 -1.67
CA VAL A 382 3.81 -26.16 -1.41
C VAL A 382 4.49 -25.52 -2.61
N ALA A 383 5.48 -26.19 -3.21
CA ALA A 383 6.17 -25.68 -4.40
C ALA A 383 5.21 -25.48 -5.59
N MET A 384 4.21 -26.36 -5.74
CA MET A 384 3.17 -26.20 -6.76
C MET A 384 2.23 -25.04 -6.43
N ILE A 385 1.87 -24.80 -5.17
CA ILE A 385 1.09 -23.61 -4.79
C ILE A 385 1.90 -22.34 -5.02
N GLU A 386 3.19 -22.33 -4.69
CA GLU A 386 4.08 -21.21 -4.99
C GLU A 386 4.21 -21.00 -6.50
N GLN A 387 4.33 -22.06 -7.31
CA GLN A 387 4.38 -21.97 -8.76
C GLN A 387 3.03 -21.52 -9.35
N GLN A 388 1.91 -21.95 -8.77
CA GLN A 388 0.58 -21.54 -9.20
C GLN A 388 0.28 -20.11 -8.77
N LEU A 389 0.62 -19.71 -7.54
CA LEU A 389 0.60 -18.32 -7.12
C LEU A 389 1.51 -17.49 -8.01
N ALA A 390 2.76 -17.90 -8.26
CA ALA A 390 3.64 -17.19 -9.17
C ALA A 390 3.06 -17.10 -10.59
N ALA A 391 2.49 -18.18 -11.13
CA ALA A 391 1.87 -18.17 -12.46
C ALA A 391 0.59 -17.31 -12.51
N LEU A 392 -0.25 -17.38 -11.49
CA LEU A 392 -1.41 -16.50 -11.31
C LEU A 392 -0.94 -15.05 -11.22
N MET A 393 0.16 -14.82 -10.49
CA MET A 393 0.72 -13.52 -10.19
C MET A 393 1.69 -13.00 -11.28
N THR A 394 1.90 -13.75 -12.35
CA THR A 394 2.70 -13.32 -13.51
C THR A 394 1.96 -13.47 -14.83
N SER A 395 0.72 -13.96 -14.78
CA SER A 395 -0.13 -14.05 -15.96
C SER A 395 -0.41 -12.64 -16.50
N GLY A 396 -0.13 -12.41 -17.79
CA GLY A 396 -0.33 -11.12 -18.46
C GLY A 396 -1.80 -10.73 -18.66
N ASN A 397 -2.74 -11.33 -17.92
CA ASN A 397 -4.17 -11.10 -18.05
C ASN A 397 -4.63 -10.01 -17.06
N PRO A 398 -5.14 -8.86 -17.55
CA PRO A 398 -5.61 -7.75 -16.72
C PRO A 398 -6.65 -8.07 -15.66
N GLN A 399 -7.48 -9.08 -15.89
CA GLN A 399 -8.49 -9.55 -14.92
C GLN A 399 -7.93 -10.56 -13.90
N GLN A 400 -6.67 -10.96 -14.05
CA GLN A 400 -5.92 -11.81 -13.13
C GLN A 400 -4.71 -11.08 -12.52
N HIS A 401 -4.51 -9.80 -12.90
CA HIS A 401 -3.43 -8.97 -12.38
C HIS A 401 -3.56 -8.76 -10.88
N ILE A 402 -2.39 -8.65 -10.27
CA ILE A 402 -2.27 -8.45 -8.85
C ILE A 402 -2.15 -6.99 -8.51
N PHE A 403 -2.94 -6.57 -7.54
CA PHE A 403 -2.97 -5.21 -7.02
C PHE A 403 -2.24 -5.15 -5.69
N LEU A 404 -0.92 -5.27 -5.72
CA LEU A 404 -0.17 -5.29 -4.49
C LEU A 404 0.20 -3.87 -4.13
N GLU A 405 -0.52 -3.31 -3.17
CA GLU A 405 -0.15 -2.05 -2.54
C GLU A 405 0.07 -2.24 -1.05
N MET A 406 1.31 -2.50 -0.69
CA MET A 406 1.79 -2.16 0.64
C MET A 406 1.96 -0.65 0.77
N ASP A 407 1.46 -0.13 1.89
CA ASP A 407 1.81 1.14 2.53
C ASP A 407 3.24 1.55 2.15
N ALA A 408 3.42 2.80 1.73
CA ALA A 408 4.68 3.31 1.15
C ALA A 408 5.93 2.88 1.96
N TYR A 409 7.08 2.63 1.29
CA TYR A 409 8.37 2.34 1.96
C TYR A 409 9.51 3.29 1.58
#